data_AF-A0A6V8CJK1-F1
#
_entry.id   AF-A0A6V8CJK1-F1
#
_cell.length_a   1.000
_cell.length_b   1.000
_cell.length_c   1.000
_cell.angle_alpha   90.00
_cell.angle_beta   90.00
_cell.angle_gamma   90.00
#
_symmetry.space_group_name_H-M   'P 1'
#
loop_
_entity.id
_entity.type
_entity.pdbx_description
1 polymer ?
#
loop_
_entity_poly.entity_id
_entity_poly.type
_entity_poly.pdbx_seq_one_letter_code
_entity_poly.pdbx_strand_id
1 'polypeptide(L)'
;FGIFMNAGQMCWAGSRLIVHEDIHDALVEAIIAEVAKWPIGPGMSEGVRIGSLVHTTHREDVLNLLKTGLEHGGKVVTGGHKIDGEGAFMQPTVVIDVDVNNPLFQEELFGPVLSVTKFSTDEQALEMVNHSKFGLLNGVWTNDLSRAHRLARDIHSGMISINEYPITFPQTAFTGWKQSGIGIEQSQEALNFYTKVKNVNVKL
;
A
#
# COMPACT_ATOMS: atom_id res chain seq x y z
N PHE A 1 -2.82 -4.31 -9.26
CA PHE A 1 -1.64 -3.48 -9.56
C PHE A 1 -1.05 -2.84 -8.29
N GLY A 2 -1.83 -2.12 -7.48
CA GLY A 2 -1.35 -1.29 -6.36
C GLY A 2 -0.30 -1.90 -5.40
N ILE A 3 -0.48 -3.15 -4.95
CA ILE A 3 0.46 -3.84 -4.03
C ILE A 3 1.57 -4.62 -4.74
N PHE A 4 1.34 -5.09 -5.96
CA PHE A 4 2.29 -5.99 -6.63
C PHE A 4 3.29 -5.27 -7.53
N MET A 5 3.10 -3.98 -7.76
CA MET A 5 4.09 -3.15 -8.46
C MET A 5 5.43 -3.15 -7.72
N ASN A 6 6.54 -3.23 -8.44
CA ASN A 6 7.89 -3.32 -7.87
C ASN A 6 8.06 -4.46 -6.84
N ALA A 7 7.32 -5.57 -7.02
CA ALA A 7 7.22 -6.67 -6.06
C ALA A 7 6.83 -6.21 -4.63
N GLY A 8 6.01 -5.16 -4.53
CA GLY A 8 5.54 -4.59 -3.26
C GLY A 8 6.58 -3.77 -2.49
N GLN A 9 7.75 -3.53 -3.07
CA GLN A 9 8.79 -2.68 -2.48
C GLN A 9 8.52 -1.20 -2.78
N MET A 10 7.36 -0.71 -2.36
CA MET A 10 6.94 0.69 -2.50
C MET A 10 6.39 1.17 -1.17
N CYS A 11 6.87 2.32 -0.67
CA CYS A 11 6.42 2.88 0.62
C CYS A 11 4.93 3.26 0.62
N TRP A 12 4.36 3.50 -0.56
CA TRP A 12 2.94 3.77 -0.74
C TRP A 12 2.16 2.54 -1.22
N ALA A 13 2.73 1.34 -1.24
CA ALA A 13 2.04 0.14 -1.72
C ALA A 13 0.67 -0.03 -1.02
N GLY A 14 -0.36 -0.39 -1.81
CA GLY A 14 -1.70 -0.64 -1.28
C GLY A 14 -1.78 -1.99 -0.57
N SER A 15 -1.02 -2.18 0.50
CA SER A 15 -0.84 -3.47 1.20
C SER A 15 -2.07 -3.95 1.96
N ARG A 16 -3.00 -3.03 2.26
CA ARG A 16 -4.28 -3.30 2.94
C ARG A 16 -5.43 -2.99 2.00
N LEU A 17 -6.23 -4.00 1.67
CA LEU A 17 -7.48 -3.85 0.95
C LEU A 17 -8.65 -3.94 1.93
N ILE A 18 -9.27 -2.80 2.21
CA ILE A 18 -10.52 -2.71 2.96
C ILE A 18 -11.65 -2.71 1.94
N VAL A 19 -12.45 -3.77 1.90
CA VAL A 19 -13.45 -4.01 0.85
C VAL A 19 -14.84 -4.26 1.44
N HIS A 20 -15.87 -3.71 0.78
CA HIS A 20 -17.24 -3.90 1.22
C HIS A 20 -17.65 -5.37 1.10
N GLU A 21 -18.35 -5.90 2.10
CA GLU A 21 -18.73 -7.31 2.17
C GLU A 21 -19.44 -7.82 0.92
N ASP A 22 -20.32 -7.02 0.32
CA ASP A 22 -21.07 -7.34 -0.91
C ASP A 22 -20.20 -7.72 -2.12
N ILE A 23 -18.96 -7.21 -2.19
CA ILE A 23 -18.08 -7.43 -3.34
C ILE A 23 -16.77 -8.14 -2.96
N HIS A 24 -16.57 -8.47 -1.67
CA HIS A 24 -15.32 -9.03 -1.19
C HIS A 24 -14.91 -10.29 -1.95
N ASP A 25 -15.78 -11.30 -1.98
CA ASP A 25 -15.43 -12.62 -2.52
C ASP A 25 -15.15 -12.52 -4.03
N ALA A 26 -16.01 -11.82 -4.77
CA ALA A 26 -15.84 -11.59 -6.21
C ALA A 26 -14.56 -10.79 -6.53
N LEU A 27 -14.22 -9.78 -5.72
CA LEU A 27 -13.00 -9.00 -5.92
C LEU A 27 -11.74 -9.83 -5.59
N VAL A 28 -11.75 -10.60 -4.51
CA VAL A 28 -10.63 -11.48 -4.15
C VAL A 28 -10.39 -12.51 -5.25
N GLU A 29 -11.44 -13.16 -5.77
CA GLU A 29 -11.34 -14.10 -6.88
C GLU A 29 -10.74 -13.43 -8.13
N ALA A 30 -11.21 -12.23 -8.48
CA ALA A 30 -10.67 -11.48 -9.62
C ALA A 30 -9.20 -11.11 -9.43
N ILE A 31 -8.78 -10.74 -8.22
CA ILE A 31 -7.37 -10.46 -7.90
C ILE A 31 -6.53 -11.72 -8.06
N ILE A 32 -6.95 -12.86 -7.52
CA ILE A 32 -6.23 -14.13 -7.64
C ILE A 32 -6.07 -14.51 -9.11
N ALA A 33 -7.18 -14.47 -9.87
CA ALA A 33 -7.20 -14.81 -11.28
C ALA A 33 -6.31 -13.88 -12.12
N GLU A 34 -6.25 -12.59 -11.80
CA GLU A 34 -5.40 -11.63 -12.50
C GLU A 34 -3.92 -11.86 -12.21
N VAL A 35 -3.56 -12.03 -10.93
CA VAL A 35 -2.18 -12.20 -10.49
C VAL A 35 -1.59 -13.51 -10.98
N ALA A 36 -2.39 -14.56 -11.12
CA ALA A 36 -1.97 -15.85 -11.70
C ALA A 36 -1.47 -15.75 -13.15
N LYS A 37 -1.83 -14.68 -13.87
CA LYS A 37 -1.40 -14.45 -15.26
C LYS A 37 0.00 -13.83 -15.35
N TRP A 38 0.56 -13.32 -14.26
CA TRP A 38 1.76 -12.49 -14.28
C TRP A 38 3.03 -13.33 -14.16
N PRO A 39 3.88 -13.40 -15.21
CA PRO A 39 5.12 -14.14 -15.13
C PRO A 39 6.09 -13.49 -14.14
N ILE A 40 6.72 -14.31 -13.30
CA ILE A 40 7.71 -13.89 -12.31
C ILE A 40 9.09 -14.29 -12.83
N GLY A 41 10.05 -13.38 -12.79
CA GLY A 41 11.39 -13.68 -13.29
C GLY A 41 12.35 -12.49 -13.29
N PRO A 42 13.54 -12.65 -13.89
CA PRO A 42 14.53 -11.58 -13.96
C PRO A 42 13.98 -10.36 -14.71
N GLY A 43 14.23 -9.15 -14.18
CA GLY A 43 13.65 -7.91 -14.71
C GLY A 43 14.04 -7.55 -16.16
N MET A 44 15.10 -8.17 -16.70
CA MET A 44 15.52 -8.01 -18.09
C MET A 44 14.89 -9.03 -19.05
N SER A 45 14.10 -9.97 -18.55
CA SER A 45 13.45 -10.99 -19.36
C SER A 45 12.14 -10.46 -19.94
N GLU A 46 11.91 -10.71 -21.22
CA GLU A 46 10.69 -10.29 -21.90
C GLU A 46 9.45 -10.92 -21.28
N GLY A 47 8.37 -10.14 -21.14
CA GLY A 47 7.09 -10.60 -20.62
C GLY A 47 7.01 -10.77 -19.10
N VAL A 48 8.12 -10.64 -18.36
CA VAL A 48 8.11 -10.64 -16.88
C VAL A 48 7.32 -9.44 -16.36
N ARG A 49 6.44 -9.70 -15.40
CA ARG A 49 5.59 -8.70 -14.75
C ARG A 49 5.97 -8.45 -13.30
N ILE A 50 6.66 -9.40 -12.66
CA ILE A 50 7.08 -9.29 -11.26
C ILE A 50 8.55 -9.72 -11.15
N GLY A 51 9.37 -8.81 -10.66
CA GLY A 51 10.80 -9.05 -10.39
C GLY A 51 11.05 -9.70 -9.03
N SER A 52 12.33 -9.84 -8.68
CA SER A 52 12.72 -10.28 -7.35
C SER A 52 12.56 -9.16 -6.31
N LEU A 53 12.53 -9.53 -5.05
CA LEU A 53 12.91 -8.60 -3.99
C LEU A 53 14.40 -8.25 -4.11
N VAL A 54 14.82 -7.20 -3.42
CA VAL A 54 16.18 -6.64 -3.54
C VAL A 54 17.25 -7.61 -3.03
N HIS A 55 16.99 -8.29 -1.91
CA HIS A 55 17.92 -9.19 -1.23
C HIS A 55 17.21 -10.44 -0.72
N THR A 56 17.94 -11.56 -0.63
CA THR A 56 17.41 -12.79 -0.06
C THR A 56 17.04 -12.60 1.41
N THR A 57 17.84 -11.85 2.18
CA THR A 57 17.52 -11.48 3.56
C THR A 57 16.20 -10.73 3.65
N HIS A 58 15.98 -9.72 2.80
CA HIS A 58 14.71 -8.98 2.75
C HIS A 58 13.52 -9.91 2.44
N ARG A 59 13.68 -10.85 1.50
CA ARG A 59 12.64 -11.86 1.24
C ARG A 59 12.34 -12.71 2.48
N GLU A 60 13.36 -13.18 3.20
CA GLU A 60 13.14 -13.96 4.42
C GLU A 60 12.47 -13.13 5.51
N ASP A 61 12.81 -11.84 5.66
CA ASP A 61 12.13 -10.93 6.59
C ASP A 61 10.64 -10.78 6.26
N VAL A 62 10.30 -10.60 4.97
CA VAL A 62 8.91 -10.56 4.49
C VAL A 62 8.18 -11.86 4.80
N LEU A 63 8.80 -13.02 4.54
CA LEU A 63 8.20 -14.33 4.81
C LEU A 63 8.02 -14.59 6.30
N ASN A 64 8.96 -14.14 7.14
CA ASN A 64 8.88 -14.26 8.60
C ASN A 64 7.75 -13.38 9.17
N LEU A 65 7.59 -12.16 8.66
CA LEU A 65 6.49 -11.28 9.06
C LEU A 65 5.14 -11.83 8.56
N LEU A 66 5.09 -12.36 7.34
CA LEU A 66 3.92 -13.08 6.83
C LEU A 66 3.53 -14.23 7.76
N LYS A 67 4.50 -15.07 8.14
CA LYS A 67 4.28 -16.20 9.06
C LYS A 67 3.74 -15.73 10.41
N THR A 68 4.39 -14.73 11.02
CA THR A 68 3.95 -14.15 12.30
C THR A 68 2.51 -13.64 12.21
N GLY A 69 2.17 -12.98 11.10
CA GLY A 69 0.81 -12.52 10.83
C GLY A 69 -0.21 -13.65 10.77
N LEU A 70 0.11 -14.74 10.07
CA LEU A 70 -0.75 -15.93 9.95
C LEU A 70 -0.95 -16.66 11.29
N GLU A 71 0.02 -16.59 12.21
CA GLU A 71 -0.13 -17.10 13.59
C GLU A 71 -1.20 -16.33 14.38
N HIS A 72 -1.51 -15.09 13.98
CA HIS A 72 -2.57 -14.25 14.57
C HIS A 72 -3.91 -14.34 13.82
N GLY A 73 -4.00 -15.18 12.78
CA GLY A 73 -5.20 -15.36 11.97
C GLY A 73 -5.01 -14.95 10.51
N GLY A 74 -6.11 -14.97 9.77
CA GLY A 74 -6.12 -14.82 8.32
C GLY A 74 -5.82 -16.12 7.56
N LYS A 75 -6.14 -16.12 6.27
CA LYS A 75 -6.01 -17.29 5.39
C LYS A 75 -5.34 -16.90 4.08
N VAL A 76 -4.24 -17.59 3.77
CA VAL A 76 -3.60 -17.47 2.45
C VAL A 76 -4.51 -18.10 1.40
N VAL A 77 -4.87 -17.33 0.38
CA VAL A 77 -5.68 -17.81 -0.77
C VAL A 77 -4.88 -17.89 -2.07
N THR A 78 -3.71 -17.24 -2.13
CA THR A 78 -2.69 -17.44 -3.17
C THR A 78 -1.31 -17.06 -2.65
N GLY A 79 -0.26 -17.68 -3.19
CA GLY A 79 1.14 -17.40 -2.87
C GLY A 79 1.57 -17.87 -1.48
N GLY A 80 2.35 -17.04 -0.80
CA GLY A 80 2.84 -17.29 0.56
C GLY A 80 4.21 -17.97 0.65
N HIS A 81 4.87 -18.20 -0.48
CA HIS A 81 6.13 -18.93 -0.54
C HIS A 81 7.22 -18.19 -1.34
N LYS A 82 8.47 -18.45 -0.98
CA LYS A 82 9.61 -18.16 -1.86
C LYS A 82 9.52 -19.00 -3.13
N ILE A 83 10.15 -18.50 -4.18
CA ILE A 83 10.44 -19.28 -5.39
C ILE A 83 11.91 -19.68 -5.30
N ASP A 84 12.17 -20.98 -5.32
CA ASP A 84 13.53 -21.52 -5.26
C ASP A 84 14.30 -21.23 -6.56
N GLY A 85 15.61 -21.03 -6.43
CA GLY A 85 16.49 -20.67 -7.53
C GLY A 85 17.40 -19.49 -7.20
N GLU A 86 18.08 -18.97 -8.22
CA GLU A 86 18.89 -17.77 -8.10
C GLU A 86 18.01 -16.52 -7.97
N GLY A 87 18.33 -15.63 -7.02
CA GLY A 87 17.59 -14.40 -6.75
C GLY A 87 16.60 -14.50 -5.59
N ALA A 88 16.07 -13.35 -5.18
CA ALA A 88 15.18 -13.21 -4.03
C ALA A 88 13.70 -13.19 -4.46
N PHE A 89 13.26 -14.22 -5.19
CA PHE A 89 11.90 -14.29 -5.70
C PHE A 89 10.90 -14.82 -4.67
N MET A 90 9.69 -14.25 -4.69
CA MET A 90 8.56 -14.62 -3.84
C MET A 90 7.27 -14.58 -4.66
N GLN A 91 6.33 -15.48 -4.35
CA GLN A 91 5.01 -15.48 -4.97
C GLN A 91 4.19 -14.27 -4.48
N PRO A 92 3.44 -13.60 -5.38
CA PRO A 92 2.37 -12.69 -5.00
C PRO A 92 1.40 -13.36 -4.04
N THR A 93 1.19 -12.76 -2.89
CA THR A 93 0.46 -13.36 -1.79
C THR A 93 -0.80 -12.55 -1.49
N VAL A 94 -1.93 -13.23 -1.31
CA VAL A 94 -3.16 -12.62 -0.81
C VAL A 94 -3.60 -13.38 0.43
N VAL A 95 -3.82 -12.63 1.51
CA VAL A 95 -4.31 -13.13 2.79
C VAL A 95 -5.65 -12.48 3.08
N ILE A 96 -6.70 -13.28 3.21
CA ILE A 96 -8.04 -12.81 3.58
C ILE A 96 -8.28 -13.00 5.07
N ASP A 97 -9.41 -12.45 5.56
CA ASP A 97 -9.85 -12.57 6.95
C ASP A 97 -8.81 -12.02 7.94
N VAL A 98 -8.10 -10.95 7.54
CA VAL A 98 -7.12 -10.26 8.37
C VAL A 98 -7.84 -9.21 9.21
N ASP A 99 -7.77 -9.34 10.53
CA ASP A 99 -8.34 -8.36 11.45
C ASP A 99 -7.43 -7.13 11.63
N VAL A 100 -8.00 -6.05 12.16
CA VAL A 100 -7.29 -4.77 12.30
C VAL A 100 -6.12 -4.81 13.28
N ASN A 101 -6.04 -5.77 14.20
CA ASN A 101 -4.93 -5.90 15.16
C ASN A 101 -3.87 -6.90 14.67
N ASN A 102 -4.10 -7.59 13.55
CA ASN A 102 -3.15 -8.52 12.97
C ASN A 102 -1.87 -7.79 12.51
N PRO A 103 -0.67 -8.38 12.69
CA PRO A 103 0.57 -7.81 12.15
C PRO A 103 0.53 -7.47 10.65
N LEU A 104 -0.19 -8.26 9.83
CA LEU A 104 -0.35 -8.00 8.38
C LEU A 104 -1.21 -6.77 8.06
N PHE A 105 -1.93 -6.25 9.05
CA PHE A 105 -2.67 -5.00 8.96
C PHE A 105 -1.89 -3.82 9.55
N GLN A 106 -1.08 -4.06 10.58
CA GLN A 106 -0.42 -3.00 11.35
C GLN A 106 0.99 -2.64 10.84
N GLU A 107 1.73 -3.61 10.31
CA GLU A 107 3.13 -3.45 9.94
C GLU A 107 3.33 -3.36 8.42
N GLU A 108 4.40 -2.68 8.02
CA GLU A 108 4.81 -2.61 6.62
C GLU A 108 5.67 -3.84 6.28
N LEU A 109 5.18 -4.71 5.39
CA LEU A 109 5.94 -5.85 4.92
C LEU A 109 6.98 -5.48 3.87
N PHE A 110 6.70 -4.48 3.02
CA PHE A 110 7.57 -4.09 1.92
C PHE A 110 7.88 -5.24 0.93
N GLY A 111 6.86 -6.06 0.67
CA GLY A 111 6.90 -7.21 -0.23
C GLY A 111 5.52 -7.46 -0.87
N PRO A 112 5.40 -8.45 -1.77
CA PRO A 112 4.22 -8.62 -2.60
C PRO A 112 3.09 -9.36 -1.85
N VAL A 113 2.62 -8.79 -0.74
CA VAL A 113 1.61 -9.37 0.16
C VAL A 113 0.45 -8.41 0.34
N LEU A 114 -0.75 -8.86 -0.01
CA LEU A 114 -2.00 -8.14 0.18
C LEU A 114 -2.79 -8.72 1.36
N SER A 115 -3.05 -7.92 2.39
CA SER A 115 -4.03 -8.25 3.42
C SER A 115 -5.41 -7.71 3.05
N VAL A 116 -6.45 -8.51 3.26
CA VAL A 116 -7.84 -8.16 2.91
C VAL A 116 -8.72 -8.20 4.16
N THR A 117 -9.45 -7.12 4.38
CA THR A 117 -10.37 -6.93 5.52
C THR A 117 -11.74 -6.48 5.00
N LYS A 118 -12.81 -7.12 5.48
CA LYS A 118 -14.19 -6.76 5.14
C LYS A 118 -14.68 -5.58 5.97
N PHE A 119 -15.54 -4.74 5.38
CA PHE A 119 -16.35 -3.77 6.10
C PHE A 119 -17.80 -3.78 5.60
N SER A 120 -18.72 -3.28 6.41
CA SER A 120 -20.17 -3.21 6.09
C SER A 120 -20.71 -1.78 6.15
N THR A 121 -19.99 -0.82 6.74
CA THR A 121 -20.41 0.59 6.84
C THR A 121 -19.24 1.56 6.58
N ASP A 122 -19.55 2.78 6.16
CA ASP A 122 -18.54 3.82 5.93
C ASP A 122 -17.81 4.21 7.23
N GLU A 123 -18.52 4.24 8.35
CA GLU A 123 -17.98 4.51 9.67
C GLU A 123 -16.93 3.46 10.07
N GLN A 124 -17.26 2.18 9.84
CA GLN A 124 -16.33 1.08 10.10
C GLN A 124 -15.11 1.15 9.18
N ALA A 125 -15.31 1.41 7.87
CA ALA A 125 -14.19 1.55 6.93
C ALA A 125 -13.25 2.68 7.33
N LEU A 126 -13.81 3.81 7.79
CA LEU A 126 -13.06 4.97 8.24
C LEU A 126 -12.29 4.70 9.53
N GLU A 127 -12.88 3.97 10.48
CA GLU A 127 -12.18 3.51 11.69
C GLU A 127 -11.00 2.60 11.31
N MET A 128 -11.24 1.59 10.47
CA MET A 128 -10.22 0.62 10.03
C MET A 128 -9.05 1.29 9.30
N VAL A 129 -9.32 2.15 8.32
CA VAL A 129 -8.25 2.79 7.53
C VAL A 129 -7.38 3.71 8.40
N ASN A 130 -8.00 4.39 9.37
CA ASN A 130 -7.33 5.29 10.31
C ASN A 130 -6.67 4.55 11.49
N HIS A 131 -7.02 3.29 11.76
CA HIS A 131 -6.38 2.40 12.73
C HIS A 131 -5.00 1.90 12.25
N SER A 132 -4.12 2.86 12.02
CA SER A 132 -2.73 2.64 11.63
C SER A 132 -1.88 3.77 12.19
N LYS A 133 -0.64 3.44 12.57
CA LYS A 133 0.40 4.42 12.89
C LYS A 133 0.91 5.17 11.65
N PHE A 134 0.61 4.67 10.45
CA PHE A 134 0.99 5.24 9.17
C PHE A 134 -0.15 6.04 8.52
N GLY A 135 0.21 6.88 7.55
CA GLY A 135 -0.70 7.75 6.81
C GLY A 135 -0.02 8.36 5.58
N LEU A 136 0.58 7.54 4.71
CA LEU A 136 1.27 8.02 3.51
C LEU A 136 0.31 8.26 2.34
N LEU A 137 -0.17 7.17 1.72
CA LEU A 137 -1.07 7.21 0.56
C LEU A 137 -2.23 6.23 0.79
N ASN A 138 -3.46 6.66 0.48
CA ASN A 138 -4.63 5.77 0.44
C ASN A 138 -5.40 5.93 -0.89
N GLY A 139 -6.09 4.86 -1.29
CA GLY A 139 -6.95 4.83 -2.47
C GLY A 139 -8.40 4.61 -2.08
N VAL A 140 -9.34 5.33 -2.71
CA VAL A 140 -10.78 5.18 -2.50
C VAL A 140 -11.45 4.87 -3.83
N TRP A 141 -12.20 3.77 -3.90
CA TRP A 141 -12.98 3.40 -5.09
C TRP A 141 -14.48 3.51 -4.81
N THR A 142 -15.15 4.44 -5.49
CA THR A 142 -16.60 4.66 -5.40
C THR A 142 -17.10 5.48 -6.59
N ASN A 143 -18.33 5.20 -7.03
CA ASN A 143 -19.03 6.02 -8.02
C ASN A 143 -19.82 7.18 -7.37
N ASP A 144 -19.95 7.19 -6.05
CA ASP A 144 -20.55 8.31 -5.31
C ASP A 144 -19.49 9.39 -5.01
N LEU A 145 -19.58 10.51 -5.72
CA LEU A 145 -18.68 11.65 -5.59
C LEU A 145 -18.73 12.28 -4.18
N SER A 146 -19.90 12.33 -3.56
CA SER A 146 -20.05 12.90 -2.22
C SER A 146 -19.37 11.99 -1.19
N ARG A 147 -19.54 10.68 -1.31
CA ARG A 147 -18.83 9.69 -0.49
C ARG A 147 -17.33 9.79 -0.70
N ALA A 148 -16.87 9.91 -1.94
CA ALA A 148 -15.44 10.05 -2.26
C ALA A 148 -14.80 11.24 -1.52
N HIS A 149 -15.41 12.42 -1.60
CA HIS A 149 -14.89 13.62 -0.93
C HIS A 149 -15.02 13.57 0.60
N ARG A 150 -16.07 12.96 1.15
CA ARG A 150 -16.19 12.75 2.60
C ARG A 150 -15.05 11.86 3.11
N LEU A 151 -14.87 10.69 2.50
CA LEU A 151 -13.79 9.77 2.87
C LEU A 151 -12.42 10.43 2.70
N ALA A 152 -12.17 11.10 1.57
CA ALA A 152 -10.88 11.77 1.34
C ALA A 152 -10.55 12.84 2.39
N ARG A 153 -11.56 13.55 2.91
CA ARG A 153 -11.38 14.54 3.99
C ARG A 153 -11.09 13.87 5.34
N ASP A 154 -11.74 12.76 5.62
CA ASP A 154 -11.75 12.17 6.97
C ASP A 154 -10.67 11.08 7.15
N ILE A 155 -10.07 10.58 6.07
CA ILE A 155 -8.89 9.68 6.11
C ILE A 155 -7.64 10.48 6.51
N HIS A 156 -6.94 10.00 7.53
CA HIS A 156 -5.73 10.61 8.07
C HIS A 156 -4.48 10.19 7.28
N SER A 157 -4.33 10.73 6.06
CA SER A 157 -3.24 10.41 5.14
C SER A 157 -2.75 11.65 4.40
N GLY A 158 -1.46 11.69 4.08
CA GLY A 158 -0.87 12.81 3.34
C GLY A 158 -1.30 12.88 1.87
N MET A 159 -1.60 11.73 1.26
CA MET A 159 -2.11 11.64 -0.10
C MET A 159 -3.33 10.72 -0.17
N ILE A 160 -4.31 11.10 -0.99
CA ILE A 160 -5.51 10.31 -1.30
C ILE A 160 -5.69 10.28 -2.82
N SER A 161 -5.88 9.09 -3.39
CA SER A 161 -6.30 8.91 -4.78
C SER A 161 -7.73 8.38 -4.83
N ILE A 162 -8.56 8.90 -5.75
CA ILE A 162 -9.95 8.47 -5.93
C ILE A 162 -10.06 7.79 -7.29
N ASN A 163 -10.55 6.55 -7.31
CA ASN A 163 -10.78 5.72 -8.51
C ASN A 163 -9.55 5.41 -9.37
N GLU A 164 -8.34 5.59 -8.83
CA GLU A 164 -7.07 5.25 -9.48
C GLU A 164 -5.97 5.07 -8.41
N TYR A 165 -4.93 4.27 -8.70
CA TYR A 165 -3.85 4.01 -7.75
C TYR A 165 -2.57 3.43 -8.37
N PRO A 166 -1.39 3.93 -7.99
CA PRO A 166 -1.16 5.23 -7.33
C PRO A 166 -1.37 6.38 -8.33
N ILE A 167 -1.49 7.61 -7.84
CA ILE A 167 -1.31 8.81 -8.68
C ILE A 167 -0.27 9.70 -8.02
N THR A 168 0.91 9.82 -8.64
CA THR A 168 1.96 10.73 -8.18
C THR A 168 2.57 11.46 -9.37
N PHE A 169 2.80 12.77 -9.22
CA PHE A 169 3.42 13.61 -10.23
C PHE A 169 4.42 14.56 -9.57
N PRO A 170 5.53 14.93 -10.25
CA PRO A 170 6.47 15.91 -9.72
C PRO A 170 5.85 17.25 -9.31
N GLN A 171 4.69 17.61 -9.87
CA GLN A 171 3.94 18.83 -9.58
C GLN A 171 3.05 18.74 -8.34
N THR A 172 2.76 17.54 -7.84
CA THR A 172 1.88 17.28 -6.69
C THR A 172 2.68 16.97 -5.44
N ALA A 173 2.23 17.42 -4.27
CA ALA A 173 2.94 17.22 -3.01
C ALA A 173 2.97 15.73 -2.66
N PHE A 174 4.16 15.20 -2.41
CA PHE A 174 4.37 13.89 -1.83
C PHE A 174 4.63 14.06 -0.34
N THR A 175 3.68 13.65 0.50
CA THR A 175 3.75 13.86 1.94
C THR A 175 3.05 12.74 2.69
N GLY A 176 3.45 12.53 3.94
CA GLY A 176 2.88 11.54 4.84
C GLY A 176 2.48 12.18 6.16
N TRP A 177 1.45 11.61 6.79
CA TRP A 177 0.99 12.00 8.13
C TRP A 177 1.43 10.94 9.16
N LYS A 178 1.25 11.27 10.44
CA LYS A 178 1.59 10.39 11.58
C LYS A 178 3.06 9.95 11.52
N GLN A 179 3.34 8.65 11.57
CA GLN A 179 4.70 8.12 11.50
C GLN A 179 5.23 7.94 10.06
N SER A 180 4.45 8.30 9.04
CA SER A 180 4.88 8.19 7.63
C SER A 180 5.79 9.33 7.17
N GLY A 181 6.14 10.26 8.04
CA GLY A 181 7.18 11.25 7.77
C GLY A 181 6.85 12.66 8.27
N ILE A 182 7.79 13.56 8.05
CA ILE A 182 7.67 15.00 8.32
C ILE A 182 8.18 15.74 7.08
N GLY A 183 7.41 16.71 6.61
CA GLY A 183 7.76 17.53 5.45
C GLY A 183 7.03 17.11 4.17
N ILE A 184 7.44 17.73 3.08
CA ILE A 184 6.84 17.57 1.76
C ILE A 184 8.00 17.43 0.75
N GLU A 185 7.92 16.40 -0.07
CA GLU A 185 8.74 16.25 -1.28
C GLU A 185 7.89 16.51 -2.52
N GLN A 186 8.53 16.72 -3.68
CA GLN A 186 7.88 17.12 -4.93
C GLN A 186 7.11 18.45 -4.77
N SER A 187 6.35 18.86 -5.78
CA SER A 187 5.61 20.13 -5.82
C SER A 187 6.48 21.38 -5.57
N GLN A 188 5.85 22.55 -5.51
CA GLN A 188 6.56 23.79 -5.18
C GLN A 188 6.82 23.89 -3.68
N GLU A 189 6.02 23.21 -2.87
CA GLU A 189 6.04 23.21 -1.43
C GLU A 189 7.35 22.64 -0.88
N ALA A 190 7.96 21.66 -1.55
CA ALA A 190 9.27 21.12 -1.17
C ALA A 190 10.39 22.18 -1.21
N LEU A 191 10.26 23.22 -2.03
CA LEU A 191 11.26 24.31 -2.08
C LEU A 191 11.38 25.03 -0.74
N ASN A 192 10.28 25.09 0.04
CA ASN A 192 10.31 25.72 1.37
C ASN A 192 11.22 24.96 2.35
N PHE A 193 11.39 23.65 2.16
CA PHE A 193 12.30 22.84 2.98
C PHE A 193 13.78 23.18 2.72
N TYR A 194 14.12 23.58 1.50
CA TYR A 194 15.50 23.89 1.09
C TYR A 194 15.82 25.40 1.11
N THR A 195 14.88 26.24 1.53
CA THR A 195 15.05 27.70 1.54
C THR A 195 14.92 28.29 2.93
N LYS A 196 15.41 29.52 3.12
CA LYS A 196 15.29 30.26 4.39
C LYS A 196 14.70 31.64 4.11
N VAL A 197 13.65 31.99 4.85
CA VAL A 197 13.06 33.33 4.79
C VAL A 197 13.99 34.34 5.48
N LYS A 198 14.22 35.49 4.83
CA LYS A 198 14.95 36.62 5.41
C LYS A 198 14.05 37.85 5.42
N ASN A 199 13.77 38.38 6.60
CA ASN A 199 13.08 39.65 6.77
C ASN A 199 14.14 40.76 6.93
N VAL A 200 14.04 41.82 6.11
CA VAL A 200 14.94 42.98 6.14
C VAL A 200 14.10 44.23 6.25
N ASN A 201 14.36 45.06 7.27
CA ASN A 201 13.64 46.32 7.50
C ASN A 201 14.60 47.49 7.37
N VAL A 202 14.17 48.54 6.66
CA VAL A 202 14.94 49.77 6.45
C VAL A 202 14.10 50.96 6.89
N LYS A 203 14.61 51.79 7.80
CA LYS A 203 14.03 53.10 8.13
C LYS A 203 14.64 54.14 7.19
N LEU A 204 13.80 54.84 6.42
CA LEU A 204 14.18 55.97 5.57
C LEU A 204 14.02 57.29 6.31
#